data_AF-A0A921ZLP9-F1
#
_entry.id   AF-A0A921ZLP9-F1
#
_cell.length_a   1.000
_cell.length_b   1.000
_cell.length_c   1.000
_cell.angle_alpha   90.00
_cell.angle_beta   90.00
_cell.angle_gamma   90.00
#
_symmetry.space_group_name_H-M   'P 1'
#
loop_
_entity.id
_entity.type
_entity.pdbx_description
1 polymer ?
#
loop_
_entity_poly.entity_id
_entity_poly.type
_entity_poly.pdbx_seq_one_letter_code
_entity_poly.pdbx_strand_id
1 'polypeptide(L)'
;MFVRLKGFYFINAPTYMDRLLSMIKPFLNKDTLDMVKVYPVGSNAVDEIFPIAALPKDCGGENKDSITLRDEILTKLKANKDFFEMESKKRVDETKRTERPKTISSFFPNMEEAFKKLEID
;
A
#
# COMPACT_ATOMS: atom_id res chain seq x y z
N MET A 1 -5.03 0.15 -11.34
CA MET A 1 -4.78 -1.30 -11.20
C MET A 1 -5.31 -1.78 -9.84
N PHE A 2 -6.02 -2.91 -9.76
CA PHE A 2 -6.42 -3.49 -8.46
C PHE A 2 -5.41 -4.58 -8.08
N VAL A 3 -4.63 -4.34 -7.03
CA VAL A 3 -3.70 -5.32 -6.47
C VAL A 3 -4.25 -5.82 -5.15
N ARG A 4 -4.32 -7.14 -4.98
CA ARG A 4 -4.65 -7.77 -3.69
C ARG A 4 -3.36 -8.02 -2.93
N LEU A 5 -3.19 -7.33 -1.82
CA LEU A 5 -2.08 -7.55 -0.91
C LEU A 5 -2.19 -8.97 -0.30
N LYS A 6 -1.10 -9.76 -0.37
CA LYS A 6 -1.05 -11.11 0.23
C LYS A 6 -0.39 -11.15 1.60
N GLY A 7 0.51 -10.23 1.90
CA GLY A 7 1.32 -10.26 3.11
C GLY A 7 2.41 -9.20 3.09
N PHE A 8 2.84 -8.78 4.28
CA PHE A 8 4.04 -7.99 4.49
C PHE A 8 5.05 -8.84 5.26
N TYR A 9 6.26 -8.96 4.73
CA TYR A 9 7.30 -9.79 5.32
C TYR A 9 8.51 -8.92 5.65
N PHE A 10 8.79 -8.75 6.94
CA PHE A 10 9.97 -8.05 7.43
C PHE A 10 11.04 -9.08 7.76
N ILE A 11 12.05 -9.20 6.91
CA ILE A 11 13.18 -10.11 7.09
C ILE A 11 14.32 -9.34 7.77
N ASN A 12 15.07 -10.02 8.64
CA ASN A 12 16.21 -9.44 9.36
C ASN A 12 15.79 -8.24 10.25
N ALA A 13 14.63 -8.35 10.89
CA ALA A 13 14.05 -7.27 11.68
C ALA A 13 14.87 -7.01 12.97
N PRO A 14 15.41 -5.79 13.14
CA PRO A 14 16.09 -5.39 14.38
C PRO A 14 15.09 -5.09 15.50
N THR A 15 15.57 -5.02 16.74
CA THR A 15 14.76 -4.84 17.97
C THR A 15 13.91 -3.57 18.00
N TYR A 16 14.19 -2.56 17.16
CA TYR A 16 13.36 -1.36 17.06
C TYR A 16 12.09 -1.58 16.21
N MET A 17 12.01 -2.63 15.40
CA MET A 17 10.86 -2.88 14.51
C MET A 17 9.57 -3.09 15.30
N ASP A 18 9.64 -3.69 16.49
CA ASP A 18 8.48 -3.85 17.35
C ASP A 18 7.90 -2.51 17.79
N ARG A 19 8.77 -1.53 18.09
CA ARG A 19 8.35 -0.16 18.41
C ARG A 19 7.75 0.53 17.20
N LEU A 20 8.38 0.42 16.03
CA LEU A 20 7.85 1.00 14.79
C LEU A 20 6.47 0.44 14.46
N LEU A 21 6.30 -0.88 14.55
CA LEU A 21 5.01 -1.51 14.31
C LEU A 21 3.98 -1.02 15.32
N SER A 22 4.32 -0.92 16.61
CA SER A 22 3.40 -0.41 17.64
C SER A 22 2.84 1.00 17.34
N MET A 23 3.62 1.86 16.68
CA MET A 23 3.17 3.19 16.24
C MET A 23 2.28 3.14 15.00
N ILE A 24 2.47 2.15 14.13
CA ILE A 24 1.70 1.98 12.88
C ILE A 24 0.40 1.19 13.12
N LYS A 25 0.37 0.30 14.12
CA LYS A 25 -0.82 -0.49 14.53
C LYS A 25 -2.14 0.29 14.54
N PRO A 26 -2.26 1.50 15.12
CA PRO A 26 -3.53 2.23 15.16
C PRO A 26 -4.08 2.64 13.78
N PHE A 27 -3.24 2.64 12.74
CA PHE A 27 -3.65 2.99 11.38
C PHE A 27 -3.98 1.75 10.51
N LEU A 28 -3.72 0.55 11.01
CA LEU A 28 -3.92 -0.70 10.27
C LEU A 28 -5.18 -1.43 10.74
N ASN A 29 -5.94 -1.96 9.79
CA ASN A 29 -7.04 -2.88 10.09
C ASN A 29 -6.49 -4.22 10.60
N LYS A 30 -7.31 -4.96 11.36
CA LYS A 30 -6.95 -6.29 11.89
C LYS A 30 -6.47 -7.23 10.79
N ASP A 31 -7.18 -7.27 9.66
CA ASP A 31 -6.80 -8.09 8.51
C ASP A 31 -5.42 -7.73 7.95
N THR A 32 -5.07 -6.44 7.90
CA THR A 32 -3.75 -5.99 7.44
C THR A 32 -2.67 -6.29 8.47
N LEU A 33 -3.00 -6.23 9.76
CA LEU A 33 -2.09 -6.57 10.84
C LEU A 33 -1.72 -8.07 10.83
N ASP A 34 -2.71 -8.95 10.62
CA ASP A 34 -2.50 -10.40 10.55
C ASP A 34 -1.65 -10.80 9.32
N MET A 35 -1.66 -9.97 8.28
CA MET A 35 -0.82 -10.12 7.10
C MET A 35 0.65 -9.72 7.34
N VAL A 36 0.96 -8.97 8.41
CA VAL A 36 2.33 -8.54 8.73
C VAL A 36 3.04 -9.66 9.49
N LYS A 37 4.11 -10.19 8.91
CA LYS A 37 4.99 -11.18 9.52
C LYS A 37 6.40 -10.62 9.67
N VAL A 38 6.96 -10.76 10.86
CA VAL A 38 8.27 -10.23 11.23
C VAL A 38 9.20 -11.39 11.58
N TYR A 39 10.36 -11.42 10.93
CA TYR A 39 11.38 -12.44 11.11
C TYR A 39 12.61 -11.79 11.72
N PRO A 40 13.03 -12.19 12.92
CA PRO A 40 14.25 -11.69 13.53
C PRO A 40 15.49 -12.15 12.75
N VAL A 41 16.61 -11.47 13.02
CA VAL A 41 17.93 -11.80 12.46
C VAL A 41 18.27 -13.28 12.68
N GLY A 42 18.57 -14.01 11.60
CA GLY A 42 18.96 -15.43 11.66
C GLY A 42 17.82 -16.44 11.77
N SER A 43 16.57 -16.04 11.54
CA SER A 43 15.43 -16.97 11.50
C SER A 43 15.32 -17.69 10.16
N ASN A 44 15.34 -19.03 10.18
CA ASN A 44 15.10 -19.88 9.00
C ASN A 44 13.62 -19.99 8.64
N ALA A 45 12.71 -19.33 9.38
CA ALA A 45 11.27 -19.39 9.12
C ALA A 45 10.84 -18.66 7.83
N VAL A 46 11.77 -17.94 7.18
CA VAL A 46 11.55 -17.33 5.87
C VAL A 46 11.51 -18.39 4.76
N ASP A 47 12.26 -19.49 4.93
CA ASP A 47 12.42 -20.57 3.93
C ASP A 47 11.12 -21.36 3.71
N GLU A 48 10.26 -21.41 4.73
CA GLU A 48 8.94 -22.06 4.65
C GLU A 48 7.95 -21.28 3.77
N ILE A 49 8.22 -20.00 3.51
CA ILE A 49 7.29 -19.09 2.84
C ILE A 49 7.79 -18.70 1.47
N PHE A 50 9.11 -18.51 1.34
CA PHE A 50 9.76 -18.17 0.10
C PHE A 50 10.87 -19.16 -0.21
N PRO A 51 10.98 -19.63 -1.47
CA PRO A 51 12.16 -20.37 -1.88
C PRO A 51 13.39 -19.47 -1.78
N ILE A 52 14.43 -19.93 -1.08
CA ILE A 52 15.70 -19.23 -0.87
C ILE A 52 16.32 -18.76 -2.20
N ALA A 53 16.14 -19.55 -3.26
CA ALA A 53 16.60 -19.23 -4.60
C ALA A 53 15.98 -17.95 -5.20
N ALA A 54 14.82 -17.49 -4.70
CA ALA A 54 14.19 -16.26 -5.17
C ALA A 54 14.76 -14.99 -4.49
N LEU A 55 15.37 -15.13 -3.30
CA LEU A 55 15.92 -14.01 -2.54
C LEU A 55 17.25 -13.54 -3.13
N PRO A 56 17.55 -12.22 -3.10
CA PRO A 56 18.85 -11.70 -3.50
C PRO A 56 19.98 -12.30 -2.66
N LYS A 57 21.17 -12.42 -3.25
CA LYS A 57 22.39 -12.87 -2.56
C LYS A 57 22.68 -12.10 -1.27
N ASP A 58 22.49 -10.78 -1.29
CA ASP A 58 22.73 -9.90 -0.15
C ASP A 58 21.81 -10.18 1.05
N CYS A 59 20.71 -10.91 0.84
CA CYS A 59 19.74 -11.25 1.87
C CYS A 59 19.72 -12.75 2.21
N GLY A 60 20.78 -13.48 1.86
CA GLY A 60 20.91 -14.91 2.17
C GLY A 60 20.27 -15.86 1.14
N GLY A 61 19.94 -15.37 -0.06
CA GLY A 61 19.44 -16.18 -1.17
C GLY A 61 20.48 -16.51 -2.23
N GLU A 62 20.04 -17.15 -3.32
CA GLU A 62 20.90 -17.51 -4.47
C GLU A 62 20.69 -16.66 -5.73
N ASN A 63 19.75 -15.70 -5.69
CA ASN A 63 19.41 -14.88 -6.86
C ASN A 63 20.50 -13.83 -7.19
N LYS A 64 20.27 -13.01 -8.21
CA LYS A 64 21.13 -11.87 -8.55
C LYS A 64 21.28 -10.91 -7.37
N ASP A 65 22.36 -10.12 -7.40
CA ASP A 65 22.63 -9.08 -6.42
C ASP A 65 21.52 -8.01 -6.44
N SER A 66 21.27 -7.38 -5.28
CA SER A 66 20.16 -6.44 -5.10
C SER A 66 20.29 -5.22 -6.03
N ILE A 67 21.54 -4.81 -6.30
CA ILE A 67 21.86 -3.68 -7.18
C ILE A 67 21.47 -4.02 -8.63
N THR A 68 21.86 -5.20 -9.12
CA THR A 68 21.54 -5.64 -10.48
C THR A 68 20.03 -5.80 -10.67
N LEU A 69 19.32 -6.38 -9.69
CA LEU A 69 17.86 -6.49 -9.71
C LEU A 69 17.19 -5.11 -9.77
N ARG A 70 17.67 -4.16 -8.98
CA ARG A 70 17.18 -2.78 -8.99
C ARG A 70 17.35 -2.14 -10.36
N ASP A 71 18.53 -2.27 -10.98
CA ASP A 71 18.81 -1.67 -12.27
C ASP A 71 17.99 -2.30 -13.40
N GLU A 72 17.77 -3.61 -13.36
CA GLU A 72 16.87 -4.31 -14.30
C GLU A 72 15.42 -3.81 -14.17
N ILE A 73 14.92 -3.69 -12.94
CA ILE A 73 13.56 -3.18 -12.67
C ILE A 73 13.45 -1.74 -13.14
N LEU A 74 14.45 -0.89 -12.83
CA LEU A 74 14.47 0.51 -13.25
C LEU A 74 14.48 0.65 -14.77
N THR A 75 15.23 -0.21 -15.46
CA THR A 75 15.27 -0.24 -16.94
C THR A 75 13.90 -0.61 -17.50
N LYS A 76 13.24 -1.63 -16.94
CA LYS A 76 11.87 -2.01 -17.33
C LYS A 76 10.86 -0.89 -17.07
N LEU A 77 10.95 -0.22 -15.92
CA LEU A 77 10.11 0.94 -15.60
C LEU A 77 10.28 2.07 -16.61
N LYS A 78 11.53 2.42 -16.94
CA LYS A 78 11.85 3.45 -17.94
C LYS A 78 11.36 3.09 -19.34
N ALA A 79 11.49 1.82 -19.73
CA ALA A 79 11.00 1.34 -21.03
C ALA A 79 9.47 1.41 -21.17
N ASN A 80 8.74 1.36 -20.05
CA ASN A 80 7.28 1.42 -20.03
C ASN A 80 6.73 2.81 -19.65
N LYS A 81 7.51 3.88 -19.85
CA LYS A 81 7.12 5.25 -19.48
C LYS A 81 5.77 5.67 -20.08
N ASP A 82 5.53 5.33 -21.35
CA ASP A 82 4.30 5.71 -22.05
C ASP A 82 3.07 5.04 -21.44
N PHE A 83 3.20 3.80 -20.94
CA PHE A 83 2.13 3.13 -20.21
C PHE A 83 1.75 3.89 -18.95
N PHE A 84 2.74 4.34 -18.16
CA PHE A 84 2.49 5.11 -16.93
C PHE A 84 1.90 6.50 -17.23
N GLU A 85 2.32 7.15 -18.31
CA GLU A 85 1.74 8.42 -18.73
C GLU A 85 0.26 8.27 -19.12
N MET A 86 -0.07 7.21 -19.86
CA MET A 86 -1.45 6.88 -20.21
C MET A 86 -2.27 6.47 -18.98
N GLU A 87 -1.71 5.73 -18.03
CA GLU A 87 -2.40 5.38 -16.78
C GLU A 87 -2.71 6.62 -15.95
N SER A 88 -1.79 7.58 -15.86
CA SER A 88 -2.01 8.85 -15.14
C SER A 88 -3.21 9.63 -15.66
N LYS A 89 -3.50 9.52 -16.97
CA LYS A 89 -4.65 10.15 -17.62
C LYS A 89 -5.98 9.42 -17.35
N LYS A 90 -5.97 8.18 -16.85
CA LYS A 90 -7.17 7.39 -16.49
C LYS A 90 -7.71 7.78 -15.10
N ARG A 91 -7.79 9.07 -14.81
CA ARG A 91 -8.46 9.60 -13.61
C ARG A 91 -9.88 10.02 -13.96
N VAL A 92 -10.77 9.97 -12.97
CA VAL A 92 -12.14 10.42 -13.14
C VAL A 92 -12.11 11.94 -13.34
N ASP A 93 -12.54 12.37 -14.52
CA ASP A 93 -12.74 13.78 -14.83
C ASP A 93 -14.19 14.14 -14.48
N GLU A 94 -14.39 14.72 -13.30
CA GLU A 94 -15.72 15.05 -12.78
C GLU A 94 -16.48 16.06 -13.64
N THR A 95 -15.77 16.84 -14.46
CA THR A 95 -16.39 17.80 -15.38
C THR A 95 -17.12 17.13 -16.55
N LYS A 96 -16.77 15.89 -16.88
CA LYS A 96 -17.37 15.09 -17.96
C LYS A 96 -18.53 14.21 -17.46
N ARG A 97 -18.87 14.28 -16.17
CA ARG A 97 -19.99 13.52 -15.61
C ARG A 97 -21.31 14.07 -16.16
N THR A 98 -22.09 13.23 -16.83
CA THR A 98 -23.39 13.61 -17.43
C THR A 98 -24.43 14.00 -16.37
N GLU A 99 -24.29 13.48 -15.15
CA GLU A 99 -25.11 13.82 -13.99
C GLU A 99 -24.43 14.91 -13.16
N ARG A 100 -25.20 15.90 -12.68
CA ARG A 100 -24.70 16.93 -11.76
C ARG A 100 -24.02 16.27 -10.54
N PRO A 101 -22.92 16.84 -10.03
CA PRO A 101 -22.25 16.30 -8.85
C PRO A 101 -23.26 16.17 -7.71
N LYS A 102 -23.36 14.98 -7.13
CA LYS A 102 -24.24 14.73 -5.98
C LYS A 102 -23.59 15.34 -4.74
N THR A 103 -23.74 16.65 -4.58
CA THR A 103 -23.29 17.40 -3.41
C THR A 103 -24.12 16.99 -2.18
N ILE A 104 -23.60 17.21 -0.98
CA ILE A 104 -24.29 16.90 0.29
C ILE A 104 -25.70 17.53 0.34
N SER A 105 -25.88 18.70 -0.29
CA SER A 105 -27.18 19.37 -0.46
C SER A 105 -28.20 18.58 -1.30
N SER A 106 -27.76 17.68 -2.18
CA SER A 106 -28.64 16.79 -2.96
C SER A 106 -29.09 15.54 -2.20
N PHE A 107 -28.29 15.09 -1.22
CA PHE A 107 -28.63 13.94 -0.36
C PHE A 107 -29.40 14.34 0.89
N PHE A 108 -29.16 15.54 1.40
CA PHE A 108 -29.82 16.07 2.59
C PHE A 108 -30.36 17.49 2.34
N PRO A 109 -31.44 17.63 1.55
CA PRO A 109 -32.04 18.94 1.25
C PRO A 109 -32.48 19.72 2.50
N ASN A 110 -32.70 19.05 3.64
CA ASN A 110 -33.16 19.67 4.89
C ASN A 110 -32.04 19.90 5.92
N MET A 111 -30.77 19.57 5.63
CA MET A 111 -29.67 19.75 6.59
C MET A 111 -29.32 21.24 6.79
N GLU A 112 -29.41 22.08 5.76
CA GLU A 112 -29.17 23.52 5.91
C GLU A 112 -30.17 24.20 6.86
N GLU A 113 -31.40 23.67 6.96
CA GLU A 113 -32.43 24.19 7.86
C GLU A 113 -32.26 23.65 9.30
N ALA A 114 -31.71 22.43 9.45
CA ALA A 114 -31.43 21.82 10.76
C ALA A 114 -30.28 22.52 11.51
N PHE A 115 -29.26 23.04 10.82
CA PHE A 115 -28.18 23.82 11.45
C PHE A 115 -28.59 25.24 11.85
N LYS A 116 -29.67 25.79 11.28
CA LYS A 116 -30.23 27.08 11.70
C LYS A 116 -30.99 27.01 13.03
N LYS A 117 -31.41 25.82 13.47
CA LYS A 117 -32.18 25.59 14.71
C LYS A 117 -31.36 24.99 15.85
N LEU A 118 -30.04 24.94 15.74
CA LEU A 118 -29.19 24.48 16.83
C LEU A 118 -29.04 25.60 17.87
N GLU A 119 -30.04 25.77 18.73
CA GLU A 119 -29.85 26.45 20.01
C GLU A 119 -29.09 25.46 20.92
N ILE A 120 -27.89 25.86 21.32
CA ILE A 120 -27.07 25.14 22.28
C ILE A 120 -27.47 25.67 23.66
N ASP A 121 -27.98 24.79 24.51
CA ASP A 121 -28.02 24.98 25.97
C ASP A 121 -26.77 24.32 26.59
#